data_AF-A0A8D2QNP2-F1
#
_entry.id   AF-A0A8D2QNP2-F1
#
_cell.length_a   1.000
_cell.length_b   1.000
_cell.length_c   1.000
_cell.angle_alpha   90.00
_cell.angle_beta   90.00
_cell.angle_gamma   90.00
#
_symmetry.space_group_name_H-M   'P 1'
#
loop_
_entity.id
_entity.type
_entity.pdbx_description
1 polymer ?
#
loop_
_entity_poly.entity_id
_entity_poly.type
_entity_poly.pdbx_seq_one_letter_code
_entity_poly.pdbx_strand_id
1 'polypeptide(L)' 'HCIDFQVSVYGAQLSSEACRELGFSSNLLCSSCNLLGQFNLKQLDPFCRECCQEEAQLETRKLYAGAVLEVCG' A
#
# COMPACT_ATOMS: atom_id res chain seq x y z
N HIS A 1 8.71 -28.98 -6.92
CA HIS A 1 7.79 -28.02 -7.55
C HIS A 1 7.29 -27.11 -6.45
N CYS A 2 7.85 -25.90 -6.37
CA CYS A 2 7.46 -24.93 -5.36
C CYS A 2 5.99 -24.60 -5.54
N ILE A 3 5.26 -24.72 -4.44
CA ILE A 3 3.82 -24.51 -4.32
C ILE A 3 3.56 -23.03 -4.60
N ASP A 4 2.72 -22.74 -5.58
CA ASP A 4 2.25 -21.40 -5.91
C ASP A 4 1.45 -20.85 -4.72
N PHE A 5 2.10 -20.02 -3.91
CA PHE A 5 1.49 -19.38 -2.75
C PHE A 5 0.72 -18.15 -3.21
N GLN A 6 -0.49 -18.37 -3.74
CA GLN A 6 -1.47 -17.31 -3.98
C GLN A 6 -1.98 -16.81 -2.63
N VAL A 7 -1.34 -15.77 -2.09
CA VAL A 7 -1.91 -14.98 -1.00
C VAL A 7 -3.08 -14.18 -1.56
N SER A 8 -4.27 -14.76 -1.48
CA SER A 8 -5.52 -14.03 -1.67
C SER A 8 -5.74 -13.15 -0.44
N VAL A 9 -5.33 -11.88 -0.53
CA VAL A 9 -5.77 -10.82 0.39
C VAL A 9 -7.19 -10.45 0.02
N TYR A 10 -8.09 -10.54 0.99
CA TYR A 10 -9.53 -10.40 0.87
C TYR A 10 -9.96 -8.98 0.46
N GLY A 11 -10.22 -8.83 -0.82
CA GLY A 11 -11.02 -7.80 -1.48
C GLY A 11 -11.37 -8.39 -2.85
N ALA A 12 -12.53 -8.13 -3.43
CA ALA A 12 -12.84 -8.70 -4.75
C ALA A 12 -11.72 -8.31 -5.74
N GLN A 13 -10.84 -9.27 -6.06
CA GLN A 13 -9.63 -8.99 -6.81
C GLN A 13 -10.01 -8.83 -8.27
N LEU A 14 -10.12 -7.59 -8.74
CA LEU A 14 -9.75 -7.33 -10.13
C LEU A 14 -8.38 -7.95 -10.34
N SER A 15 -8.22 -8.75 -11.40
CA SER A 15 -6.94 -9.40 -11.66
C SER A 15 -5.84 -8.34 -11.80
N SER A 16 -4.61 -8.70 -11.46
CA SER A 16 -3.47 -7.76 -11.49
C SER A 16 -3.27 -7.09 -12.86
N GLU A 17 -3.78 -7.71 -13.94
CA GLU A 17 -3.79 -7.12 -15.27
C GLU A 17 -4.83 -6.00 -15.43
N ALA A 18 -6.05 -6.17 -14.88
CA ALA A 18 -7.12 -5.18 -14.96
C ALA A 18 -6.74 -3.88 -14.23
N CYS A 19 -6.06 -3.99 -13.08
CA CYS A 19 -5.50 -2.83 -12.38
C CYS A 19 -4.47 -2.09 -13.24
N ARG A 20 -3.61 -2.81 -13.97
CA ARG A 20 -2.64 -2.20 -14.89
C ARG A 20 -3.29 -1.53 -16.10
N GLU A 21 -4.36 -2.11 -16.63
CA GLU A 21 -5.14 -1.49 -17.73
C GLU A 21 -5.80 -0.18 -17.30
N LEU A 22 -6.23 -0.09 -16.04
CA LEU A 22 -6.76 1.14 -15.43
C LEU A 22 -5.66 2.15 -15.06
N GLY A 23 -4.38 1.80 -15.22
CA GLY A 23 -3.23 2.65 -14.89
C GLY A 23 -2.82 2.61 -13.42
N PHE A 24 -3.35 1.67 -12.63
CA PHE A 24 -2.95 1.47 -11.24
C PHE A 24 -1.68 0.62 -11.15
N SER A 25 -0.80 0.99 -10.22
CA SER A 25 0.40 0.22 -9.90
C SER A 25 0.04 -0.98 -9.00
N SER A 26 0.78 -2.08 -9.11
CA SER A 26 0.61 -3.27 -8.26
C SER A 26 0.95 -3.03 -6.78
N ASN A 27 1.60 -1.90 -6.46
CA ASN A 27 1.93 -1.47 -5.10
C ASN A 27 1.10 -0.25 -4.67
N LEU A 28 -0.11 -0.10 -5.23
CA LEU A 28 -0.96 1.04 -4.90
C LEU A 28 -1.43 0.95 -3.45
N LEU A 29 -1.33 2.04 -2.71
CA LEU A 29 -1.77 2.15 -1.32
C LEU A 29 -3.19 2.72 -1.26
N CYS A 30 -4.05 2.22 -0.38
CA CYS A 30 -5.45 2.65 -0.30
C CYS A 30 -5.62 4.13 0.09
N SER A 31 -4.67 4.77 0.79
CA SER A 31 -4.66 6.23 0.96
C SER A 31 -4.58 7.00 -0.35
N SER A 32 -3.95 6.44 -1.38
CA SER A 32 -3.84 7.08 -2.70
C SER A 32 -5.21 7.21 -3.36
N CYS A 33 -6.14 6.29 -3.09
CA CYS A 33 -7.52 6.37 -3.58
C CYS A 33 -8.24 7.62 -3.09
N ASN A 34 -8.01 8.04 -1.84
CA ASN A 34 -8.60 9.26 -1.31
C ASN A 34 -8.07 10.54 -2.00
N LEU A 35 -6.88 10.49 -2.60
CA LEU A 35 -6.31 11.59 -3.36
C LEU A 35 -6.94 11.73 -4.75
N LEU A 36 -7.42 10.64 -5.37
CA LEU A 36 -8.07 10.68 -6.69
C LEU A 36 -9.27 11.63 -6.71
N GLY A 37 -9.99 11.75 -5.59
CA GLY A 37 -11.09 12.68 -5.46
C GLY A 37 -10.71 14.16 -5.64
N GLN A 38 -9.45 14.52 -5.37
CA GLN A 38 -8.93 15.88 -5.56
C GLN A 38 -8.66 16.20 -7.04
N PHE A 39 -8.41 15.17 -7.85
CA PHE A 39 -8.11 15.29 -9.29
C PHE A 39 -9.35 15.12 -10.17
N ASN A 40 -10.57 15.17 -9.60
CA ASN A 40 -11.83 14.82 -10.27
C ASN A 40 -11.90 13.36 -10.77
N LEU A 41 -11.06 12.46 -10.25
CA LEU A 41 -11.02 11.04 -10.62
C LEU A 41 -11.88 10.16 -9.70
N LYS A 42 -12.94 10.71 -9.10
CA LYS A 42 -13.83 9.98 -8.16
C LYS A 42 -14.45 8.72 -8.73
N GLN A 43 -14.65 8.66 -10.05
CA GLN A 43 -15.20 7.48 -10.71
C GLN A 43 -14.27 6.26 -10.64
N LEU A 44 -12.96 6.49 -10.45
CA LEU A 44 -11.96 5.45 -10.27
C LEU A 44 -11.81 5.00 -8.81
N ASP A 45 -12.40 5.68 -7.83
CA ASP A 45 -12.33 5.33 -6.41
C ASP A 45 -12.76 3.88 -6.10
N PRO A 46 -13.89 3.35 -6.63
CA PRO A 46 -14.26 1.95 -6.40
C PRO A 46 -13.22 0.97 -6.96
N PHE A 47 -12.75 1.20 -8.19
CA PHE A 47 -11.73 0.37 -8.83
C PHE A 47 -10.38 0.46 -8.13
N CYS A 48 -10.03 1.64 -7.62
CA CYS A 48 -8.82 1.86 -6.85
C CYS A 48 -8.83 1.02 -5.57
N ARG A 49 -9.99 0.92 -4.90
CA ARG A 49 -10.14 0.10 -3.68
C ARG A 49 -10.06 -1.40 -3.94
N GLU A 50 -10.39 -1.85 -5.13
CA GLU A 50 -10.21 -3.24 -5.55
C GLU A 50 -8.75 -3.57 -5.92
N CYS A 51 -7.95 -2.55 -6.24
CA CYS A 51 -6.55 -2.68 -6.65
C CYS A 51 -5.52 -2.28 -5.58
N CYS A 52 -5.95 -1.64 -4.48
CA CYS A 52 -5.05 -1.11 -3.47
C CYS A 52 -4.72 -2.14 -2.39
N GLN A 53 -3.53 -2.03 -1.83
CA GLN A 53 -3.13 -2.71 -0.61
C GLN A 53 -3.37 -1.79 0.58
N GLU A 54 -3.96 -2.37 1.63
CA GLU A 54 -4.05 -1.71 2.92
C GLU A 54 -2.65 -1.35 3.40
N GLU A 55 -2.46 -0.08 3.74
CA GLU A 55 -1.22 0.32 4.39
C GLU A 55 -1.16 -0.34 5.76
N ALA A 56 -0.25 -1.31 5.90
CA ALA A 56 0.22 -1.68 7.22
C ALA A 56 0.68 -0.39 7.90
N GLN A 57 -0.03 0.01 8.95
CA GLN A 57 0.37 1.09 9.84
C GLN A 57 1.67 0.66 10.52
N LEU A 58 2.80 0.73 9.80
CA LEU A 58 4.12 0.60 10.38
C LEU A 58 4.54 1.93 11.01
N GLU A 59 3.61 2.63 11.67
CA GLU A 59 3.94 3.49 12.80
C GLU A 59 4.16 2.61 14.04
N THR A 60 5.05 1.62 13.95
CA THR A 60 5.91 1.39 15.11
C THR A 60 7.08 2.33 14.92
N ARG A 61 6.87 3.59 15.30
CA ARG A 61 7.95 4.54 15.59
C ARG A 61 8.83 3.84 16.61
N LYS A 62 9.82 3.07 16.16
CA LYS A 62 10.78 2.40 17.03
C LYS A 62 11.53 3.52 17.72
N LEU A 63 11.11 3.86 18.93
CA LEU A 63 11.85 4.72 19.84
C LEU A 63 13.12 3.96 20.18
N TYR A 64 14.19 4.23 19.44
CA TYR A 64 15.52 3.74 19.79
C TYR A 64 15.92 4.46 21.09
N ALA A 65 16.33 3.70 22.11
CA ALA A 65 16.88 4.28 23.33
C ALA A 65 18.07 5.18 22.93
N GLY A 66 18.02 6.45 23.35
CA GLY A 66 19.06 7.43 23.01
C GLY A 66 20.44 6.98 23.50
N ALA A 67 21.48 7.26 22.71
CA ALA A 67 22.86 7.03 23.10
C ALA A 67 23.48 8.34 23.61
N VAL A 68 24.16 8.28 24.76
CA VAL A 68 24.97 9.39 25.29
C VAL A 68 26.39 9.26 24.75
N LEU A 69 26.91 10.32 24.14
CA LEU A 69 28.31 10.40 23.69
C LEU A 69 29.19 10.94 24.82
N GLU A 70 30.05 10.09 25.39
CA GLU A 70 31.10 10.50 26.31
C GLU A 70 32.42 10.68 25.55
N VAL A 71 33.09 11.81 25.76
CA VAL A 71 34.45 12.07 25.24
C VAL A 71 35.45 11.87 26.38
N CYS A 72 36.36 10.91 26.25
CA CYS A 72 37.49 10.77 27.17
C CYS A 72 38.58 11.77 26.76
N GLY A 73 38.99 12.61 27.72
CA GLY A 73 40.12 13.55 27.58
C GLY A 73 41.44 12.94 27.97
#